data_AF-A0A5C7V8N9-F1
#
_entry.id   AF-A0A5C7V8N9-F1
#
_cell.length_a   1.000
_cell.length_b   1.000
_cell.length_c   1.000
_cell.angle_alpha   90.00
_cell.angle_beta   90.00
_cell.angle_gamma   90.00
#
_symmetry.space_group_name_H-M   'P 1'
#
loop_
_entity.id
_entity.type
_entity.pdbx_description
1 polymer ?
#
loop_
_entity_poly.entity_id
_entity_poly.type
_entity_poly.pdbx_seq_one_letter_code
_entity_poly.pdbx_strand_id
1 'polypeptide(L)'
;MRVILCLVLIVSSYAYAQSGHDHQSESQKKATQQGDMQGHGDGHHGMGGMMMHGGHHKLDSATLKHFFEPLPASIIDEKKNAALIALGKKLYLDPRLSINDTISCNSCHQLNNFGVDSQPTSPGHDGTRGGRNSPTTFNAALHIAQFW
;
A
#
# COMPACT_ATOMS: atom_id res chain seq x y z
N MET A 1 35.66 32.71 -29.73
CA MET A 1 34.65 31.73 -30.21
C MET A 1 34.10 30.78 -29.13
N ARG A 2 34.85 30.43 -28.06
CA ARG A 2 34.35 29.52 -27.00
C ARG A 2 33.38 30.15 -25.98
N VAL A 3 33.38 31.47 -25.80
CA VAL A 3 32.49 32.17 -24.84
C VAL A 3 31.05 32.24 -25.33
N ILE A 4 30.83 32.35 -26.65
CA ILE A 4 29.49 32.42 -27.25
C ILE A 4 28.75 31.07 -27.11
N LEU A 5 29.49 29.96 -27.18
CA LEU A 5 28.91 28.62 -27.05
C LEU A 5 28.38 28.34 -25.61
N CYS A 6 29.01 28.90 -24.58
CA CYS A 6 28.55 28.74 -23.19
C CYS A 6 27.27 29.54 -22.92
N LEU A 7 27.12 30.73 -23.50
CA LEU A 7 25.92 31.55 -23.33
C LEU A 7 24.69 30.91 -23.99
N VAL A 8 24.85 30.28 -25.15
CA VAL A 8 23.75 29.59 -25.85
C VAL A 8 23.25 28.37 -25.06
N LEU A 9 24.15 27.62 -24.41
CA LEU A 9 23.76 26.47 -23.59
C LEU A 9 22.97 26.88 -22.35
N ILE A 10 23.34 27.98 -21.68
CA ILE A 10 22.65 28.48 -20.48
C ILE A 10 21.24 28.96 -20.82
N VAL A 11 21.06 29.66 -21.95
CA VAL A 11 19.73 30.15 -22.37
C VAL A 11 18.80 28.99 -22.78
N SER A 12 19.33 27.92 -23.37
CA SER A 12 18.54 26.74 -23.75
C SER A 12 18.01 25.97 -22.53
N SER A 13 18.78 25.89 -21.44
CA SER A 13 18.30 25.30 -20.17
C SER A 13 17.24 26.15 -19.46
N TYR A 14 17.30 27.48 -19.56
CA TYR A 14 16.27 28.35 -18.97
C TYR A 14 14.93 28.25 -19.72
N ALA A 15 14.95 28.21 -21.05
CA ALA A 15 13.73 28.08 -21.85
C ALA A 15 13.00 26.74 -21.62
N TYR A 16 13.72 25.66 -21.28
CA TYR A 16 13.11 24.36 -20.96
C TYR A 16 12.49 24.33 -19.54
N ALA A 17 12.94 25.16 -18.61
CA ALA A 17 12.42 25.19 -17.25
C ALA A 17 11.08 25.96 -17.12
N GLN A 18 10.76 26.87 -18.05
CA GLN A 18 9.49 27.60 -18.04
C GLN A 18 8.34 26.92 -18.82
N SER A 19 8.59 25.89 -19.62
CA SER A 19 7.54 25.18 -20.38
C SER A 19 6.90 24.01 -19.65
N GLY A 20 7.29 23.74 -18.39
CA GLY A 20 6.78 22.64 -17.56
C GLY A 20 5.76 23.03 -16.48
N HIS A 21 5.35 24.31 -16.41
CA HIS A 21 4.43 24.81 -15.38
C HIS A 21 3.17 25.40 -16.00
N ASP A 22 2.35 24.57 -16.63
CA ASP A 22 0.95 24.88 -16.89
C ASP A 22 0.18 23.56 -17.03
N HIS A 23 -0.28 22.99 -15.92
CA HIS A 23 -1.52 22.22 -15.84
C HIS A 23 -1.81 21.85 -14.37
N GLN A 24 -3.05 22.12 -13.96
CA GLN A 24 -3.73 21.74 -12.70
C GLN A 24 -3.54 22.65 -11.47
N SER A 25 -4.24 23.78 -11.47
CA SER A 25 -4.88 24.27 -10.24
C SER A 25 -6.25 24.91 -10.52
N GLU A 26 -7.14 24.15 -11.18
CA GLU A 26 -8.54 24.55 -11.34
C GLU A 26 -9.47 23.37 -11.02
N SER A 27 -9.50 22.98 -9.74
CA SER A 27 -10.51 22.04 -9.22
C SER A 27 -10.97 22.35 -7.80
N GLN A 28 -10.37 23.33 -7.11
CA GLN A 28 -10.83 23.74 -5.77
C GLN A 28 -11.05 25.24 -5.72
N LYS A 29 -12.17 25.71 -6.27
CA LYS A 29 -12.85 26.96 -5.87
C LYS A 29 -14.23 27.05 -6.54
N LYS A 30 -15.12 26.11 -6.22
CA LYS A 30 -16.56 26.31 -6.34
C LYS A 30 -17.28 25.67 -5.15
N ALA A 31 -17.08 26.27 -3.99
CA ALA A 31 -17.84 25.95 -2.78
C ALA A 31 -18.05 27.21 -1.96
N THR A 32 -18.73 28.20 -2.53
CA THR A 32 -19.47 29.21 -1.75
C THR A 32 -20.56 29.78 -2.65
N GLN A 33 -21.71 29.13 -2.65
CA GLN A 33 -22.96 29.80 -2.99
C GLN A 33 -24.04 29.19 -2.11
N GLN A 34 -24.08 29.72 -0.89
CA GLN A 34 -25.18 29.58 0.05
C GLN A 34 -26.39 30.24 -0.62
N GLY A 35 -27.28 29.42 -1.17
CA GLY A 35 -28.57 29.86 -1.70
C GLY A 35 -29.65 29.57 -0.67
N ASP A 36 -30.30 30.63 -0.21
CA ASP A 36 -31.51 30.58 0.58
C ASP A 36 -32.61 29.88 -0.23
N MET A 37 -33.16 28.79 0.30
CA MET A 37 -34.44 28.26 -0.16
C MET A 37 -35.35 28.03 1.04
N GLN A 38 -36.26 28.99 1.22
CA GLN A 38 -37.47 28.88 2.01
C GLN A 38 -38.31 27.70 1.46
N GLY A 39 -38.36 26.60 2.21
CA GLY A 39 -39.22 25.46 1.92
C GLY A 39 -40.58 25.63 2.59
N HIS A 40 -41.61 25.87 1.78
CA HIS A 40 -43.01 25.80 2.19
C HIS A 40 -43.35 24.39 2.69
N GLY A 41 -43.94 24.32 3.88
CA GLY A 41 -44.55 23.09 4.38
C GLY A 41 -45.88 22.86 3.70
N ASP A 42 -46.11 21.61 3.30
CA ASP A 42 -47.43 21.02 3.08
C ASP A 42 -47.31 19.49 3.13
N GLY A 43 -48.25 18.83 3.81
CA GLY A 43 -48.65 17.47 3.47
C GLY A 43 -48.05 16.32 4.28
N HIS A 44 -48.52 16.16 5.52
CA HIS A 44 -48.62 14.84 6.14
C HIS A 44 -49.49 13.91 5.29
N HIS A 45 -48.92 12.83 4.72
CA HIS A 45 -49.62 11.56 4.51
C HIS A 45 -48.59 10.42 4.54
N GLY A 46 -48.64 9.63 5.60
CA GLY A 46 -47.81 8.44 5.76
C GLY A 46 -48.30 7.29 4.89
N MET A 47 -47.36 6.57 4.30
CA MET A 47 -47.52 5.16 3.95
C MET A 47 -46.16 4.47 4.05
N GLY A 48 -46.06 3.53 4.99
CA GLY A 48 -45.21 2.34 4.88
C GLY A 48 -43.71 2.55 4.98
N GLY A 49 -43.22 2.96 6.15
CA GLY A 49 -41.84 2.64 6.52
C GLY A 49 -41.71 1.12 6.61
N MET A 50 -41.20 0.47 5.55
CA MET A 50 -40.62 -0.87 5.69
C MET A 50 -39.40 -0.70 6.59
N MET A 51 -39.63 -0.95 7.88
CA MET A 51 -38.60 -1.20 8.87
C MET A 51 -37.69 -2.28 8.28
N MET A 52 -36.51 -1.89 7.80
CA MET A 52 -35.42 -2.82 7.59
C MET A 52 -35.04 -3.33 8.98
N HIS A 53 -35.75 -4.35 9.44
CA HIS A 53 -35.40 -5.08 10.64
C HIS A 53 -33.97 -5.57 10.41
N GLY A 54 -33.03 -4.90 11.07
CA GLY A 54 -31.62 -5.27 11.11
C GLY A 54 -31.52 -6.67 11.67
N GLY A 55 -31.58 -7.65 10.78
CA GLY A 55 -31.29 -9.03 11.09
C GLY A 55 -29.85 -9.07 11.55
N HIS A 56 -29.66 -9.28 12.85
CA HIS A 56 -28.39 -9.72 13.38
C HIS A 56 -28.11 -11.09 12.76
N HIS A 57 -27.53 -11.12 11.57
CA HIS A 57 -27.07 -12.34 10.91
C HIS A 57 -25.92 -12.87 11.74
N LYS A 58 -26.26 -13.72 12.71
CA LYS A 58 -25.29 -14.40 13.54
C LYS A 58 -24.46 -15.28 12.60
N LEU A 59 -23.15 -15.07 12.58
CA LEU A 59 -22.24 -15.90 11.79
C LEU A 59 -22.33 -17.34 12.31
N ASP A 60 -22.90 -18.22 11.48
CA ASP A 60 -22.99 -19.64 11.77
C ASP A 60 -21.66 -20.33 11.43
N SER A 61 -21.15 -21.11 12.38
CA SER A 61 -19.87 -21.81 12.23
C SER A 61 -19.92 -22.92 11.18
N ALA A 62 -21.09 -23.52 10.92
CA ALA A 62 -21.20 -24.53 9.86
C ALA A 62 -21.05 -23.86 8.48
N THR A 63 -21.70 -22.72 8.27
CA THR A 63 -21.59 -21.90 7.06
C THR A 63 -20.15 -21.41 6.83
N LEU A 64 -19.45 -20.93 7.86
CA LEU A 64 -18.08 -20.41 7.72
C LEU A 64 -17.07 -21.46 7.25
N LYS A 65 -17.24 -22.72 7.66
CA LYS A 65 -16.35 -23.83 7.28
C LYS A 65 -16.42 -24.20 5.80
N HIS A 66 -17.43 -23.71 5.07
CA HIS A 66 -17.48 -23.87 3.62
C HIS A 66 -16.56 -22.90 2.87
N PHE A 67 -16.13 -21.80 3.51
CA PHE A 67 -15.34 -20.75 2.87
C PHE A 67 -13.93 -20.61 3.44
N PHE A 68 -13.74 -20.98 4.71
CA PHE A 68 -12.48 -20.77 5.42
C PHE A 68 -11.99 -22.06 6.06
N GLU A 69 -10.67 -22.19 6.09
CA GLU A 69 -9.95 -23.28 6.75
C GLU A 69 -8.98 -22.70 7.79
N PRO A 70 -8.71 -23.43 8.90
CA PRO A 70 -7.65 -23.04 9.80
C PRO A 70 -6.29 -23.15 9.11
N LEU A 71 -5.30 -22.40 9.62
CA LEU A 71 -3.94 -22.59 9.17
C LEU A 71 -3.47 -24.03 9.44
N PRO A 72 -2.78 -24.67 8.48
CA PRO A 72 -2.18 -25.98 8.73
C PRO A 72 -1.14 -25.88 9.84
N ALA A 73 -1.00 -26.94 10.64
CA ALA A 73 -0.02 -26.97 11.74
C ALA A 73 1.43 -26.80 11.25
N SER A 74 1.74 -27.32 10.05
CA SER A 74 2.97 -27.01 9.33
C SER A 74 2.80 -27.30 7.83
N ILE A 75 3.54 -26.55 7.01
CA ILE A 75 3.68 -26.78 5.56
C ILE A 75 5.05 -27.35 5.19
N ILE A 76 5.95 -27.48 6.16
CA ILE A 76 7.30 -28.02 5.99
C ILE A 76 7.60 -29.09 7.05
N ASP A 77 8.37 -30.10 6.68
CA ASP A 77 8.95 -31.01 7.67
C ASP A 77 10.15 -30.31 8.34
N GLU A 78 9.96 -29.81 9.55
CA GLU A 78 10.99 -29.07 10.29
C GLU A 78 12.23 -29.89 10.59
N LYS A 79 12.07 -31.19 10.89
CA LYS A 79 13.19 -32.07 11.23
C LYS A 79 14.05 -32.33 10.00
N LYS A 80 13.42 -32.66 8.88
CA LYS A 80 14.11 -32.90 7.61
C LYS A 80 14.80 -31.64 7.09
N ASN A 81 14.21 -30.46 7.33
CA ASN A 81 14.69 -29.19 6.77
C ASN A 81 15.40 -28.30 7.80
N ALA A 82 15.78 -28.81 8.97
CA ALA A 82 16.36 -28.00 10.06
C ALA A 82 17.56 -27.16 9.60
N ALA A 83 18.46 -27.73 8.79
CA ALA A 83 19.61 -27.02 8.24
C ALA A 83 19.21 -25.88 7.28
N LEU A 84 18.20 -26.12 6.44
CA LEU A 84 17.67 -25.11 5.50
C LEU A 84 16.94 -23.99 6.24
N ILE A 85 16.17 -24.32 7.28
CA ILE A 85 15.49 -23.33 8.13
C ILE A 85 16.53 -22.44 8.83
N ALA A 86 17.57 -23.05 9.41
CA ALA A 86 18.65 -22.32 10.07
C ALA A 86 19.41 -21.40 9.09
N LEU A 87 19.70 -21.89 7.88
CA LEU A 87 20.32 -21.08 6.83
C LEU A 87 19.39 -19.94 6.38
N GLY A 88 18.12 -20.22 6.12
CA GLY A 88 17.12 -19.22 5.73
C GLY A 88 16.99 -18.11 6.76
N LYS A 89 16.96 -18.46 8.05
CA LYS A 89 16.96 -17.47 9.14
C LYS A 89 18.18 -16.56 9.11
N LYS A 90 19.37 -17.10 8.84
CA LYS A 90 20.60 -16.30 8.71
C LYS A 90 20.50 -15.35 7.52
N LEU A 91 20.12 -15.86 6.35
CA LEU A 91 20.00 -15.07 5.12
C LEU A 91 18.94 -13.97 5.23
N TYR A 92 17.81 -14.24 5.89
CA TYR A 92 16.73 -13.27 6.10
C TYR A 92 17.20 -12.00 6.85
N LEU A 93 18.22 -12.16 7.71
CA LEU A 93 18.79 -11.11 8.54
C LEU A 93 20.13 -10.59 8.00
N ASP A 94 20.62 -11.11 6.87
CA ASP A 94 21.96 -10.78 6.37
C ASP A 94 21.90 -9.60 5.39
N PRO A 95 22.44 -8.42 5.76
CA PRO A 95 22.40 -7.26 4.88
C PRO A 95 23.40 -7.36 3.72
N ARG A 96 24.37 -8.29 3.78
CA ARG A 96 25.40 -8.48 2.74
C ARG A 96 24.86 -9.06 1.43
N LEU A 97 23.57 -9.38 1.41
CA LEU A 97 22.86 -9.76 0.18
C LEU A 97 22.42 -8.54 -0.64
N SER A 98 22.47 -7.32 -0.07
CA SER A 98 22.20 -6.08 -0.79
C SER A 98 23.46 -5.48 -1.41
N ILE A 99 23.29 -4.68 -2.47
CA ILE A 99 24.40 -4.07 -3.23
C ILE A 99 25.36 -3.22 -2.38
N ASN A 100 24.91 -2.69 -1.24
CA ASN A 100 25.68 -1.82 -0.38
C ASN A 100 25.76 -2.30 1.08
N ASP A 101 25.47 -3.59 1.33
CA ASP A 101 25.53 -4.21 2.65
C ASP A 101 24.65 -3.55 3.73
N THR A 102 23.57 -2.86 3.35
CA THR A 102 22.67 -2.15 4.30
C THR A 102 21.25 -2.71 4.41
N ILE A 103 20.80 -3.52 3.45
CA ILE A 103 19.43 -4.03 3.39
C ILE A 103 19.40 -5.56 3.48
N SER A 104 18.53 -6.07 4.34
CA SER A 104 18.15 -7.48 4.42
C SER A 104 16.65 -7.64 4.17
N CYS A 105 16.15 -8.88 4.11
CA CYS A 105 14.70 -9.13 4.05
C CYS A 105 13.98 -8.47 5.24
N ASN A 106 14.60 -8.52 6.43
CA ASN A 106 14.06 -7.94 7.65
C ASN A 106 14.05 -6.40 7.67
N SER A 107 14.70 -5.70 6.73
CA SER A 107 14.64 -4.23 6.68
C SER A 107 13.22 -3.73 6.38
N CYS A 108 12.51 -4.43 5.49
CA CYS A 108 11.13 -4.09 5.07
C CYS A 108 10.08 -5.05 5.63
N HIS A 109 10.46 -6.31 5.88
CA HIS A 109 9.59 -7.34 6.43
C HIS A 109 9.99 -7.68 7.88
N GLN A 110 9.80 -6.72 8.78
CA GLN A 110 10.35 -6.82 10.13
C GLN A 110 9.63 -7.88 10.97
N LEU A 111 10.35 -8.93 11.40
CA LEU A 111 9.77 -10.03 12.19
C LEU A 111 9.26 -9.57 13.57
N ASN A 112 9.82 -8.49 14.11
CA ASN A 112 9.37 -7.87 15.37
C ASN A 112 8.21 -6.87 15.17
N ASN A 113 7.76 -6.65 13.93
CA ASN A 113 6.67 -5.75 13.59
C ASN A 113 5.74 -6.40 12.55
N PHE A 114 5.16 -7.55 12.92
CA PHE A 114 4.17 -8.27 12.11
C PHE A 114 4.59 -8.59 10.66
N GLY A 115 5.90 -8.69 10.41
CA GLY A 115 6.46 -8.98 9.09
C GLY A 115 6.40 -7.80 8.12
N VAL A 116 6.23 -6.55 8.60
CA VAL A 116 6.13 -5.32 7.79
C VAL A 116 6.92 -4.16 8.43
N ASP A 117 7.18 -3.09 7.67
CA ASP A 117 7.85 -1.88 8.15
C ASP A 117 6.88 -0.76 8.57
N SER A 118 5.57 -0.99 8.43
CA SER A 118 4.50 -0.01 8.70
C SER A 118 4.62 1.30 7.90
N GLN A 119 5.24 1.27 6.72
CA GLN A 119 5.37 2.43 5.82
C GLN A 119 4.45 2.32 4.59
N PRO A 120 4.05 3.43 3.94
CA PRO A 120 3.27 3.37 2.70
C PRO A 120 3.96 2.59 1.58
N THR A 121 5.27 2.79 1.43
CA THR A 121 6.18 2.03 0.56
C THR A 121 7.53 1.91 1.25
N SER A 122 8.37 0.94 0.93
CA SER A 122 9.64 0.77 1.64
C SER A 122 10.80 1.53 0.98
N PRO A 123 11.77 2.05 1.76
CA PRO A 123 13.01 2.59 1.22
C PRO A 123 13.92 1.48 0.69
N GLY A 124 14.53 1.73 -0.47
CA GLY A 124 15.57 0.90 -1.07
C GLY A 124 16.97 1.25 -0.57
N HIS A 125 18.00 0.67 -1.20
CA HIS A 125 19.39 0.71 -0.71
C HIS A 125 19.99 2.13 -0.65
N ASP A 126 19.48 3.04 -1.46
CA ASP A 126 19.86 4.45 -1.56
C ASP A 126 18.83 5.39 -0.92
N GLY A 127 17.82 4.84 -0.24
CA GLY A 127 16.68 5.59 0.29
C GLY A 127 15.57 5.87 -0.74
N THR A 128 15.77 5.55 -2.03
CA THR A 128 14.73 5.66 -3.06
C THR A 128 13.58 4.72 -2.69
N ARG A 129 12.36 5.23 -2.70
CA ARG A 129 11.19 4.46 -2.29
C ARG A 129 10.61 3.68 -3.47
N GLY A 130 10.20 2.44 -3.21
CA GLY A 130 9.45 1.65 -4.20
C GLY A 130 8.05 2.22 -4.48
N GLY A 131 7.40 1.69 -5.52
CA GLY A 131 6.03 2.08 -5.92
C GLY A 131 4.90 1.29 -5.27
N ARG A 132 5.20 0.31 -4.41
CA ARG A 132 4.21 -0.56 -3.75
C ARG A 132 4.54 -0.72 -2.27
N ASN A 133 3.52 -1.02 -1.47
CA ASN A 133 3.68 -1.38 -0.06
C ASN A 133 4.35 -2.76 0.08
N SER A 134 5.08 -2.97 1.19
CA SER A 134 5.67 -4.27 1.50
C SER A 134 4.67 -5.12 2.31
N PRO A 135 4.08 -6.18 1.72
CA PRO A 135 3.13 -7.03 2.43
C PRO A 135 3.84 -7.84 3.54
N THR A 136 3.08 -8.41 4.46
CA THR A 136 3.67 -9.27 5.49
C THR A 136 4.27 -10.55 4.91
N THR A 137 5.37 -11.03 5.50
CA THR A 137 5.92 -12.36 5.20
C THR A 137 5.22 -13.48 5.98
N PHE A 138 4.40 -13.15 6.98
CA PHE A 138 3.66 -14.16 7.75
C PHE A 138 2.61 -14.80 6.86
N ASN A 139 2.59 -16.14 6.83
CA ASN A 139 1.71 -16.97 6.01
C ASN A 139 1.82 -16.77 4.49
N ALA A 140 2.75 -15.94 3.99
CA ALA A 140 2.90 -15.66 2.56
C ALA A 140 3.18 -16.93 1.72
N ALA A 141 3.83 -17.94 2.33
CA ALA A 141 4.07 -19.24 1.70
C ALA A 141 2.80 -20.05 1.37
N LEU A 142 1.66 -19.69 1.97
CA LEU A 142 0.35 -20.31 1.69
C LEU A 142 -0.42 -19.62 0.56
N HIS A 143 0.04 -18.46 0.09
CA HIS A 143 -0.62 -17.77 -1.02
C HIS A 143 -0.40 -18.53 -2.34
N ILE A 144 -1.44 -18.59 -3.18
CA ILE A 144 -1.37 -19.19 -4.51
C ILE A 144 -0.46 -18.43 -5.49
N ALA A 145 -0.20 -17.15 -5.20
CA ALA A 145 0.64 -16.26 -5.97
C ALA A 145 1.40 -15.31 -5.02
N GLN A 146 2.54 -14.81 -5.49
CA GLN A 146 3.37 -13.84 -4.76
C GLN A 146 3.31 -12.48 -5.45
N PHE A 147 3.63 -11.43 -4.69
CA PHE A 147 3.45 -10.02 -5.08
C PHE A 147 1.98 -9.57 -5.21
N TRP A 148 1.81 -8.28 -5.54
CA TRP A 148 0.53 -7.61 -5.80
C TRP A 148 0.08 -7.81 -7.25
#